data_AF-A0A5C8VRE2-F1
#
_entry.id   AF-A0A5C8VRE2-F1
#
_cell.length_a   1.000
_cell.length_b   1.000
_cell.length_c   1.000
_cell.angle_alpha   90.00
_cell.angle_beta   90.00
_cell.angle_gamma   90.00
#
_symmetry.space_group_name_H-M   'P 1'
#
loop_
_entity.id
_entity.type
_entity.pdbx_description
1 polymer ?
#
loop_
_entity_poly.entity_id
_entity_poly.type
_entity_poly.pdbx_seq_one_letter_code
_entity_poly.pdbx_strand_id
1 'polypeptide(L)'
;MTALHHLQVRRARRLPVPLPPKPKRPLGPPVVCGFRGVSIRVRADIEKAGATWNEFLDALAGEERMPPLHVVTTLVPGHERSALAEEIKRRRRRIRKARSDVAAKVLAEITARWDADVAAKGVQATIFDRIFRRSTS
;
A
#
# COMPACT_ATOMS: atom_id res chain seq x y z
N MET A 1 -37.76 14.59 6.48
CA MET A 1 -37.16 15.91 6.19
C MET A 1 -37.61 16.96 7.22
N THR A 2 -37.27 16.80 8.50
CA THR A 2 -37.82 17.66 9.59
C THR A 2 -36.76 18.52 10.28
N ALA A 3 -35.49 18.09 10.28
CA ALA A 3 -34.41 18.78 10.98
C ALA A 3 -34.06 20.16 10.38
N LEU A 4 -34.09 20.29 9.04
CA LEU A 4 -33.77 21.55 8.36
C LEU A 4 -34.84 22.62 8.59
N HIS A 5 -36.13 22.24 8.57
CA HIS A 5 -37.24 23.17 8.82
C HIS A 5 -37.19 23.75 10.25
N HIS A 6 -36.91 22.90 11.25
CA HIS A 6 -36.76 23.35 12.64
C HIS A 6 -35.58 24.33 12.83
N LEU A 7 -34.46 24.11 12.12
CA LEU A 7 -33.32 25.02 12.13
C LEU A 7 -33.63 26.36 11.44
N GLN A 8 -34.35 26.33 10.32
CA GLN A 8 -34.79 27.53 9.60
C GLN A 8 -35.73 28.40 10.45
N VAL A 9 -36.73 27.80 11.10
CA VAL A 9 -37.67 28.51 11.98
C VAL A 9 -36.93 29.15 13.16
N ARG A 10 -35.99 28.44 13.80
CA ARG A 10 -35.17 29.01 14.89
C ARG A 10 -34.32 30.19 14.44
N ARG A 11 -33.67 30.10 13.27
CA ARG A 11 -32.90 31.20 12.68
C ARG A 11 -33.77 32.42 12.42
N ALA A 12 -34.94 32.24 11.81
CA ALA A 12 -35.89 33.33 11.54
C ALA A 12 -36.37 34.02 12.83
N ARG A 13 -36.49 33.26 13.93
CA ARG A 13 -36.90 33.76 15.25
C ARG A 13 -35.74 34.21 16.14
N ARG A 14 -34.50 34.27 15.62
CA ARG A 14 -33.27 34.57 16.38
C ARG A 14 -33.08 33.72 17.65
N LEU A 15 -33.62 32.50 17.65
CA LEU A 15 -33.47 31.56 18.74
C LEU A 15 -32.11 30.86 18.66
N PRO A 16 -31.49 30.49 19.81
CA PRO A 16 -30.25 29.73 19.82
C PRO A 16 -30.35 28.45 18.98
N VAL A 17 -29.37 28.24 18.11
CA VAL A 17 -29.28 27.03 17.29
C VAL A 17 -28.64 25.91 18.14
N PRO A 18 -29.23 24.72 18.22
CA PRO A 18 -28.61 23.61 18.95
C PRO A 18 -27.27 23.26 18.31
N LEU A 19 -26.26 23.06 19.16
CA LEU A 19 -24.95 22.60 18.70
C LEU A 19 -25.10 21.26 17.97
N PRO A 20 -24.27 21.01 16.92
CA PRO A 20 -24.28 19.72 16.25
C PRO A 20 -24.03 18.61 17.28
N PRO A 21 -24.66 17.43 17.11
CA PRO A 21 -24.45 16.32 18.01
C PRO A 21 -22.95 15.99 18.05
N LYS A 22 -22.41 15.79 19.24
CA LYS A 22 -21.01 15.38 19.40
C LYS A 22 -20.76 14.11 18.59
N PRO A 23 -19.72 14.03 17.75
CA PRO A 23 -19.41 12.82 17.01
C PRO A 23 -19.17 11.68 17.99
N LYS A 24 -19.76 10.51 17.72
CA LYS A 24 -19.52 9.30 18.51
C LYS A 24 -18.04 8.94 18.37
N ARG A 25 -17.32 8.86 19.48
CA ARG A 25 -15.94 8.35 19.48
C ARG A 25 -15.99 6.86 19.10
N PRO A 26 -15.12 6.37 18.20
CA PRO A 26 -15.05 4.93 17.94
C PRO A 26 -14.72 4.20 19.25
N LEU A 27 -15.43 3.09 19.50
CA LEU A 27 -15.36 2.30 20.74
C LEU A 27 -14.01 1.57 20.95
N GLY A 28 -13.01 1.80 20.11
CA GLY A 28 -11.72 1.14 20.21
C GLY A 28 -10.59 1.88 19.51
N PRO A 29 -9.37 1.35 19.59
CA PRO A 29 -8.21 1.91 18.91
C PRO A 29 -8.48 2.03 17.40
N PRO A 30 -7.91 3.04 16.73
CA PRO A 30 -8.07 3.20 15.30
C PRO A 30 -7.52 1.96 14.56
N VAL A 31 -8.16 1.62 13.45
CA VAL A 31 -7.66 0.57 12.55
C VAL A 31 -6.41 1.09 11.85
N VAL A 32 -5.32 0.34 11.98
CA VAL A 32 -4.02 0.65 11.39
C VAL A 32 -3.98 0.22 9.93
N CYS A 33 -4.37 -1.03 9.66
CA CYS A 33 -4.46 -1.60 8.31
C CYS A 33 -5.34 -2.86 8.31
N GLY A 34 -5.69 -3.32 7.11
CA GLY A 34 -6.24 -4.67 6.90
C GLY A 34 -5.11 -5.66 6.61
N PHE A 35 -5.15 -6.85 7.22
CA PHE A 35 -4.18 -7.91 6.97
C PHE A 35 -4.88 -9.28 7.01
N ARG A 36 -4.75 -10.06 5.93
CA ARG A 36 -5.43 -11.37 5.76
C ARG A 36 -6.93 -11.35 6.12
N GLY A 37 -7.64 -10.29 5.72
CA GLY A 37 -9.08 -10.12 6.02
C GLY A 37 -9.39 -9.65 7.45
N VAL A 38 -8.38 -9.40 8.29
CA VAL A 38 -8.53 -8.91 9.67
C VAL A 38 -8.18 -7.43 9.75
N SER A 39 -8.99 -6.64 10.44
CA SER A 39 -8.68 -5.24 10.76
C SER A 39 -7.71 -5.19 11.93
N ILE A 40 -6.46 -4.80 11.67
CA ILE A 40 -5.40 -4.72 12.68
C ILE A 40 -5.53 -3.40 13.43
N ARG A 41 -5.71 -3.48 14.76
CA ARG A 41 -5.72 -2.34 15.68
C ARG A 41 -4.60 -2.44 16.69
N VAL A 42 -4.32 -3.67 17.11
CA VAL A 42 -3.27 -4.01 18.07
C VAL A 42 -2.47 -5.22 17.60
N ARG A 43 -1.30 -5.45 18.20
CA ARG A 43 -0.44 -6.59 17.87
C ARG A 43 -1.14 -7.94 18.00
N ALA A 44 -2.03 -8.11 18.98
CA ALA A 44 -2.80 -9.34 19.17
C ALA A 44 -3.74 -9.68 17.99
N ASP A 45 -4.13 -8.68 17.17
CA ASP A 45 -4.97 -8.95 15.99
C ASP A 45 -4.19 -9.66 14.87
N ILE A 46 -2.86 -9.59 14.90
CA ILE A 46 -1.98 -10.29 13.94
C ILE A 46 -1.97 -11.79 14.23
N GLU A 47 -1.93 -12.16 15.52
CA GLU A 47 -2.03 -13.55 15.96
C GLU A 47 -3.40 -14.12 15.58
N LYS A 48 -4.48 -13.32 15.73
CA LYS A 48 -5.82 -13.71 15.24
C LYS A 48 -5.89 -13.88 13.73
N ALA A 49 -5.06 -13.15 12.98
CA ALA A 49 -4.92 -13.32 11.52
C ALA A 49 -4.07 -14.56 11.14
N GLY A 50 -3.65 -15.37 12.12
CA GLY A 50 -2.89 -16.60 11.91
C GLY A 50 -1.48 -16.34 11.39
N ALA A 51 -0.87 -15.20 11.74
CA ALA A 51 0.49 -14.87 11.36
C ALA A 51 1.35 -14.53 12.56
N THR A 52 2.65 -14.75 12.43
CA THR A 52 3.62 -14.22 13.38
C THR A 52 3.88 -12.73 13.13
N TRP A 53 4.39 -12.03 14.15
CA TRP A 53 4.80 -10.63 14.01
C TRP A 53 5.81 -10.43 12.87
N ASN A 54 6.76 -11.36 12.71
CA ASN A 54 7.77 -11.28 11.65
C ASN A 54 7.16 -11.47 10.27
N GLU A 55 6.26 -12.44 10.09
CA GLU A 55 5.53 -12.63 8.83
C GLU A 55 4.70 -11.40 8.46
N PHE A 56 4.05 -10.79 9.44
CA PHE A 56 3.31 -9.54 9.23
C PHE A 56 4.24 -8.44 8.73
N LEU A 57 5.41 -8.25 9.35
CA LEU A 57 6.37 -7.23 8.92
C LEU A 57 6.96 -7.51 7.53
N ASP A 58 7.21 -8.78 7.18
CA ASP A 58 7.71 -9.15 5.86
C ASP A 58 6.66 -8.92 4.77
N ALA A 59 5.41 -9.29 5.03
CA ALA A 59 4.29 -9.02 4.14
C ALA A 59 4.09 -7.51 3.93
N LEU A 60 4.09 -6.74 5.03
CA LEU A 60 3.91 -5.30 5.01
C LEU A 60 5.08 -4.58 4.29
N ALA A 61 6.31 -5.06 4.46
CA ALA A 61 7.47 -4.54 3.74
C ALA A 61 7.46 -4.89 2.23
N GLY A 62 6.74 -5.95 1.85
CA GLY A 62 6.55 -6.39 0.47
C GLY A 62 5.44 -5.64 -0.27
N GLU A 63 4.52 -4.99 0.43
CA GLU A 63 3.44 -4.21 -0.18
C GLU A 63 3.97 -2.98 -0.93
N GLU A 64 3.40 -2.74 -2.11
CA GLU A 64 3.75 -1.56 -2.91
C GLU A 64 3.24 -0.27 -2.25
N ARG A 65 2.01 -0.31 -1.73
CA ARG A 65 1.32 0.81 -1.09
C ARG A 65 1.08 0.57 0.40
N MET A 66 2.19 0.50 1.12
CA MET A 66 2.22 0.33 2.57
C MET A 66 1.51 1.49 3.29
N PRO A 67 0.80 1.22 4.42
CA PRO A 67 0.32 2.27 5.31
C PRO A 67 1.49 3.13 5.83
N PRO A 68 1.25 4.39 6.21
CA PRO A 68 2.31 5.25 6.73
C PRO A 68 3.01 4.63 7.95
N LEU A 69 4.34 4.67 7.97
CA LEU A 69 5.15 4.04 9.03
C LEU A 69 4.73 4.46 10.44
N HIS A 70 4.38 5.73 10.62
CA HIS A 70 3.95 6.27 11.91
C HIS A 70 2.67 5.62 12.44
N VAL A 71 1.82 5.06 11.57
CA VAL A 71 0.61 4.33 11.96
C VAL A 71 1.00 2.92 12.39
N VAL A 72 1.86 2.24 11.63
CA VAL A 72 2.32 0.88 11.97
C VAL A 72 3.11 0.84 13.28
N THR A 73 3.95 1.85 13.54
CA THR A 73 4.71 1.92 14.78
C THR A 73 3.84 2.18 16.01
N THR A 74 2.57 2.57 15.86
CA THR A 74 1.65 2.65 17.01
C THR A 74 1.30 1.29 17.62
N LEU A 75 1.52 0.19 16.88
CA LEU A 75 1.28 -1.18 17.36
C LEU A 75 2.24 -1.63 18.46
N VAL A 76 3.29 -0.84 18.72
CA VAL A 76 4.37 -1.15 19.65
C VAL A 76 4.58 0.02 20.63
N PRO A 77 5.01 -0.23 21.87
CA PRO A 77 5.34 0.81 22.85
C PRO A 77 6.30 1.88 22.30
N GLY A 78 6.17 3.11 22.83
CA GLY A 78 6.85 4.30 22.32
C GLY A 78 8.37 4.17 22.16
N HIS A 79 9.03 3.48 23.08
CA HIS A 79 10.49 3.33 23.10
C HIS A 79 11.03 2.42 21.98
N GLU A 80 10.21 1.52 21.42
CA GLU A 80 10.62 0.61 20.34
C GLU A 80 10.26 1.14 18.95
N ARG A 81 9.47 2.22 18.85
CA ARG A 81 8.92 2.71 17.57
C ARG A 81 9.99 3.07 16.55
N SER A 82 11.08 3.70 17.00
CA SER A 82 12.19 4.10 16.14
C SER A 82 12.93 2.88 15.60
N ALA A 83 13.18 1.88 16.46
CA ALA A 83 13.82 0.63 16.05
C ALA A 83 12.96 -0.13 15.03
N LEU A 84 11.65 -0.22 15.26
CA LEU A 84 10.71 -0.84 14.35
C LEU A 84 10.64 -0.13 13.00
N ALA A 85 10.64 1.21 12.99
CA ALA A 85 10.63 1.96 11.74
C ALA A 85 11.87 1.67 10.88
N GLU A 86 13.05 1.61 11.50
CA GLU A 86 14.29 1.25 10.80
C GLU A 86 14.31 -0.22 10.35
N GLU A 87 13.73 -1.12 11.14
CA GLU A 87 13.57 -2.51 10.75
C GLU A 87 12.69 -2.66 9.50
N ILE A 88 11.53 -2.01 9.47
CA ILE A 88 10.63 -2.03 8.29
C ILE A 88 11.36 -1.48 7.06
N LYS A 89 12.08 -0.36 7.20
CA LYS A 89 12.89 0.21 6.11
C LYS A 89 13.94 -0.79 5.61
N ARG A 90 14.65 -1.47 6.52
CA ARG A 90 15.68 -2.46 6.19
C ARG A 90 15.08 -3.65 5.44
N ARG A 91 13.96 -4.21 5.93
CA ARG A 91 13.25 -5.32 5.27
C ARG A 91 12.80 -4.91 3.87
N ARG A 92 12.23 -3.71 3.70
CA ARG A 92 11.80 -3.18 2.40
C ARG A 92 12.96 -3.03 1.42
N ARG A 93 14.10 -2.51 1.87
CA ARG A 93 15.31 -2.41 1.03
C ARG A 93 15.77 -3.79 0.53
N ARG A 94 15.74 -4.81 1.40
CA ARG A 94 16.07 -6.19 1.02
C ARG A 94 15.10 -6.75 -0.03
N ILE A 95 13.80 -6.60 0.18
CA ILE A 95 12.78 -7.08 -0.77
C ILE A 95 12.90 -6.34 -2.11
N ARG A 96 13.07 -5.02 -2.09
CA ARG A 96 13.23 -4.23 -3.32
C ARG A 96 14.49 -4.61 -4.08
N LYS A 97 15.60 -4.86 -3.37
CA LYS A 97 16.83 -5.35 -3.98
C LYS A 97 16.61 -6.72 -4.64
N ALA A 98 16.02 -7.67 -3.91
CA ALA A 98 15.71 -8.99 -4.46
C ALA A 98 14.80 -8.90 -5.71
N ARG A 99 13.78 -8.05 -5.70
CA ARG A 99 12.93 -7.80 -6.88
C ARG A 99 13.71 -7.20 -8.04
N SER A 100 14.60 -6.26 -7.77
CA SER A 100 15.47 -5.66 -8.80
C SER A 100 16.42 -6.69 -9.40
N ASP A 101 17.00 -7.56 -8.59
CA ASP A 101 17.92 -8.60 -9.05
C ASP A 101 17.20 -9.63 -9.93
N VAL A 102 15.97 -10.02 -9.56
CA VAL A 102 15.11 -10.88 -10.39
C VAL A 102 14.75 -10.19 -11.70
N ALA A 103 14.33 -8.92 -11.65
CA ALA A 103 14.00 -8.16 -12.85
C ALA A 103 15.19 -8.01 -13.80
N ALA A 104 16.40 -7.79 -13.26
CA ALA A 104 17.63 -7.71 -14.03
C ALA A 104 17.94 -9.04 -14.74
N LYS A 105 17.76 -10.18 -14.06
CA LYS A 105 17.92 -11.51 -14.69
C LYS A 105 16.93 -11.75 -15.82
N VAL A 106 15.65 -11.48 -15.57
CA VAL A 106 14.60 -11.61 -16.60
C VAL A 106 14.90 -10.71 -17.80
N LEU A 107 15.33 -9.47 -17.56
CA LEU A 107 15.70 -8.56 -18.65
C LEU A 107 16.91 -9.06 -19.43
N ALA A 108 17.92 -9.62 -18.76
CA ALA A 108 19.09 -10.21 -19.41
C ALA A 108 18.71 -11.42 -20.28
N GLU A 109 17.83 -12.29 -19.80
CA GLU A 109 17.30 -13.44 -20.56
C GLU A 109 16.52 -12.99 -21.79
N ILE A 110 15.64 -11.99 -21.64
CA ILE A 110 14.91 -11.40 -22.75
C ILE A 110 15.90 -10.84 -23.77
N THR A 111 16.84 -10.01 -23.34
CA THR A 111 17.82 -9.37 -24.23
C THR A 111 18.65 -10.42 -24.98
N ALA A 112 19.14 -11.46 -24.29
CA ALA A 112 19.87 -12.55 -24.92
C ALA A 112 19.02 -13.32 -25.96
N ARG A 113 17.74 -13.56 -25.67
CA ARG A 113 16.82 -14.18 -26.64
C ARG A 113 16.60 -13.29 -27.86
N TRP A 114 16.43 -12.00 -27.65
CA TRP A 114 16.30 -11.03 -28.74
C TRP A 114 17.57 -10.96 -29.60
N ASP A 115 18.75 -10.93 -28.98
CA ASP A 115 20.03 -10.92 -29.68
C ASP A 115 20.22 -12.20 -30.52
N ALA A 116 19.84 -13.37 -29.97
CA ALA A 116 19.85 -14.64 -30.69
C ALA A 116 18.88 -14.64 -31.89
N ASP A 117 17.66 -14.11 -31.72
CA ASP A 117 16.67 -13.99 -32.78
C ASP A 117 17.13 -13.03 -33.90
N VAL A 118 17.81 -11.94 -33.56
CA VAL A 118 18.41 -10.99 -34.52
C VAL A 118 19.54 -11.66 -35.29
N ALA A 119 20.44 -12.36 -34.59
CA ALA A 119 21.54 -13.09 -35.21
C ALA A 119 21.05 -14.21 -36.16
N ALA A 120 20.02 -14.95 -35.76
CA ALA A 120 19.45 -16.04 -36.56
C ALA A 120 18.71 -15.55 -37.82
N LYS A 121 18.06 -14.38 -37.75
CA LYS A 121 17.31 -13.83 -38.89
C LYS A 121 18.18 -13.09 -39.89
N GLY A 122 19.43 -12.74 -39.55
CA GLY A 122 20.37 -12.06 -40.45
C GLY A 122 19.90 -10.68 -40.93
N VAL A 123 18.82 -10.13 -40.35
CA VAL A 123 18.25 -8.84 -40.74
C VAL A 123 18.91 -7.77 -39.88
N GLN A 124 19.55 -6.81 -40.55
CA GLN A 124 19.75 -5.47 -39.98
C GLN A 124 18.36 -4.88 -39.68
N ALA A 125 17.80 -5.26 -38.54
CA ALA A 125 16.50 -4.78 -38.08
C ALA A 125 16.68 -3.32 -37.69
N THR A 126 16.61 -2.44 -38.70
CA THR A 126 16.57 -1.00 -38.49
C THR A 126 15.38 -0.69 -37.60
N ILE A 127 15.59 0.26 -36.69
CA ILE A 127 14.64 0.68 -35.64
C ILE A 127 13.22 0.95 -36.20
N PHE A 128 13.08 1.23 -37.50
CA PHE A 128 11.82 1.44 -38.19
C PHE A 128 10.97 0.16 -38.35
N ASP A 129 11.57 -1.00 -38.65
CA ASP A 129 10.85 -2.28 -38.72
C ASP A 129 10.33 -2.71 -37.33
N ARG A 130 10.93 -2.16 -36.28
CA ARG A 130 10.63 -2.42 -34.86
C ARG A 130 9.38 -1.70 -34.35
N ILE A 131 9.05 -0.54 -34.92
CA ILE A 131 7.92 0.31 -34.46
C ILE A 131 6.65 0.01 -35.28
N PHE A 132 6.77 -0.28 -36.58
CA PHE A 132 5.62 -0.30 -37.49
C PHE A 132 5.05 -1.69 -37.80
N ARG A 133 5.71 -2.79 -37.41
CA ARG A 133 5.25 -4.16 -37.77
C ARG A 133 4.16 -4.74 -36.87
N ARG A 134 3.48 -3.91 -36.06
CA ARG A 134 2.26 -4.29 -35.33
C ARG A 134 0.96 -3.89 -36.04
N SER A 135 1.03 -3.42 -37.29
CA SER A 135 -0.12 -2.89 -38.03
C SER A 135 -0.32 -3.47 -39.44
N THR A 136 0.12 -4.69 -39.72
CA THR A 136 -0.42 -5.42 -40.88
C THR A 136 -0.52 -6.92 -40.55
N SER A 137 -1.75 -7.43 -40.72
CA SER A 137 -2.25 -8.79 -40.48
C SER A 137 -2.78 -9.06 -39.08
#